data_AF-A0A1E5A607-F1
#
_entry.id   AF-A0A1E5A607-F1
#
_cell.length_a   1.000
_cell.length_b   1.000
_cell.length_c   1.000
_cell.angle_alpha   90.00
_cell.angle_beta   90.00
_cell.angle_gamma   90.00
#
_symmetry.space_group_name_H-M   'P 1'
#
loop_
_entity.id
_entity.type
_entity.pdbx_description
1 polymer ?
#
loop_
_entity_poly.entity_id
_entity_poly.type
_entity_poly.pdbx_seq_one_letter_code
_entity_poly.pdbx_strand_id
1 'polypeptide(L)'
;MKKQLIFLLLTILSFTAYAQIIFEKGYYITDSGQKTECLIRNVDWKNNPTKFEYKTDENSVIEKVTIKTVKEFGIHNKSKYLRSIVQIDRSSDHTNKLSNSKEPQFREEQLFLKVLVEGKATLFSYQGKSLRRYFYSIDNSDIYQLVYKRFMNPPSLKIHKNNTYRQQLGNSLKCDVITINTIKNINYRTSDLTKLFISYNKCSDSEYTFYKIKNTKSDFNVNIRPGISSSSLQVQNSAISTRNIDFGNKLNFRFGIEAEYVLPFNKSKWALIAEPTYQSYKSEELVHLNVGTLLERTEIIDTEYSSIELPIGLRHYLFLNNKSKLFINASYLLYLSNEFVIDFKTIDDISGESHSSLEFGVGYKQNDKYSLEIRYSAPPDFLNNEFFWESDYKTISVILGYTIF
;
A
#
# COMPACT_ATOMS: atom_id res chain seq x y z
N MET A 1 30.33 -17.32 -15.37
CA MET A 1 29.32 -16.28 -15.03
C MET A 1 28.10 -16.84 -14.29
N LYS A 2 27.33 -17.82 -14.80
CA LYS A 2 26.14 -18.38 -14.09
C LYS A 2 26.42 -18.85 -12.64
N LYS A 3 27.53 -19.54 -12.37
CA LYS A 3 27.90 -20.02 -11.03
C LYS A 3 28.24 -18.89 -10.03
N GLN A 4 28.82 -17.79 -10.50
CA GLN A 4 29.17 -16.63 -9.66
C GLN A 4 27.93 -15.81 -9.29
N LEU A 5 26.96 -15.69 -10.22
CA LEU A 5 25.64 -15.09 -9.95
C LEU A 5 24.83 -15.89 -8.93
N ILE A 6 24.87 -17.23 -9.02
CA ILE A 6 24.22 -18.11 -8.03
C ILE A 6 24.87 -17.95 -6.65
N PHE A 7 26.20 -17.84 -6.58
CA PHE A 7 26.91 -17.63 -5.32
C PHE A 7 26.61 -16.27 -4.69
N LEU A 8 26.53 -15.20 -5.51
CA LEU A 8 26.12 -13.86 -5.08
C LEU A 8 24.65 -13.85 -4.58
N LEU A 9 23.75 -14.54 -5.28
CA LEU A 9 22.35 -14.68 -4.87
C LEU A 9 22.22 -15.46 -3.55
N LEU A 10 22.97 -16.56 -3.39
CA LEU A 10 23.00 -17.36 -2.16
C LEU A 10 23.59 -16.57 -0.97
N THR A 11 24.60 -15.73 -1.21
CA THR A 11 25.17 -14.87 -0.15
C THR A 11 24.19 -13.77 0.26
N ILE A 12 23.46 -13.15 -0.69
CA ILE A 12 22.39 -12.19 -0.40
C ILE A 12 21.23 -12.86 0.37
N LEU A 13 20.87 -14.10 0.02
CA LEU A 13 19.85 -14.88 0.71
C LEU A 13 20.31 -15.36 2.11
N SER A 14 21.62 -15.50 2.32
CA SER A 14 22.20 -15.90 3.62
C SER A 14 22.33 -14.75 4.61
N PHE A 15 22.18 -13.50 4.17
CA PHE A 15 21.85 -12.42 5.10
C PHE A 15 20.44 -12.71 5.60
N THR A 16 20.35 -13.30 6.79
CA THR A 16 19.13 -13.35 7.57
C THR A 16 18.68 -11.92 7.79
N ALA A 17 17.90 -11.42 6.84
CA ALA A 17 17.10 -10.23 6.95
C ALA A 17 16.09 -10.53 8.06
N TYR A 18 16.52 -10.39 9.31
CA TYR A 18 15.63 -10.18 10.42
C TYR A 18 14.97 -8.83 10.14
N ALA A 19 13.94 -8.85 9.28
CA ALA A 19 12.95 -7.81 9.28
C ALA A 19 12.37 -7.86 10.68
N GLN A 20 12.92 -7.05 11.60
CA GLN A 20 12.39 -6.90 12.93
C GLN A 20 11.03 -6.22 12.76
N ILE A 21 10.03 -7.05 12.53
CA ILE A 21 8.67 -6.79 12.94
C ILE A 21 8.79 -6.21 14.34
N ILE A 22 8.36 -4.96 14.53
CA ILE A 22 8.53 -4.28 15.81
C ILE A 22 7.56 -4.94 16.79
N PHE A 23 8.06 -5.95 17.48
CA PHE A 23 7.48 -6.53 18.66
C PHE A 23 7.68 -5.51 19.78
N GLU A 24 6.59 -4.99 20.30
CA GLU A 24 6.59 -3.92 21.28
C GLU A 24 6.04 -4.46 22.61
N LYS A 25 6.61 -4.03 23.74
CA LYS A 25 6.14 -4.42 25.06
C LYS A 25 4.65 -4.12 25.20
N GLY A 26 3.89 -5.13 25.55
CA GLY A 26 2.45 -5.08 25.70
C GLY A 26 1.96 -6.20 26.60
N TYR A 27 0.63 -6.37 26.63
CA TYR A 27 0.00 -7.38 27.44
C TYR A 27 -1.28 -7.86 26.77
N TYR A 28 -1.75 -9.02 27.20
CA TYR A 28 -3.12 -9.45 26.98
C TYR A 28 -3.71 -10.07 28.24
N ILE A 29 -5.04 -10.06 28.32
CA ILE A 29 -5.81 -10.63 29.41
C ILE A 29 -6.75 -11.69 28.82
N THR A 30 -6.67 -12.91 29.33
CA THR A 30 -7.52 -14.03 28.94
C THR A 30 -8.91 -13.95 29.57
N ASP A 31 -9.79 -14.87 29.20
CA ASP A 31 -11.13 -15.00 29.79
C ASP A 31 -11.10 -15.34 31.28
N SER A 32 -10.02 -15.97 31.78
CA SER A 32 -9.80 -16.23 33.21
C SER A 32 -9.32 -15.01 34.00
N GLY A 33 -9.12 -13.87 33.34
CA GLY A 33 -8.57 -12.66 33.97
C GLY A 33 -7.04 -12.69 34.15
N GLN A 34 -6.36 -13.73 33.69
CA GLN A 34 -4.92 -13.82 33.75
C GLN A 34 -4.29 -12.83 32.77
N LYS A 35 -3.54 -11.87 33.33
CA LYS A 35 -2.73 -10.92 32.55
C LYS A 35 -1.37 -11.53 32.22
N THR A 36 -1.01 -11.52 30.95
CA THR A 36 0.30 -11.98 30.46
C THR A 36 1.02 -10.81 29.82
N GLU A 37 2.18 -10.44 30.37
CA GLU A 37 3.10 -9.49 29.75
C GLU A 37 3.87 -10.17 28.63
N CYS A 38 3.96 -9.52 27.47
CA CYS A 38 4.55 -10.11 26.27
C CYS A 38 5.05 -9.01 25.32
N LEU A 39 5.67 -9.42 24.21
CA LEU A 39 5.94 -8.55 23.08
C LEU A 39 4.88 -8.77 22.02
N ILE A 40 4.10 -7.73 21.68
CA ILE A 40 3.05 -7.81 20.67
C ILE A 40 3.58 -7.25 19.36
N ARG A 41 3.36 -7.97 18.26
CA ARG A 41 3.65 -7.52 16.90
C ARG A 41 2.81 -6.29 16.57
N ASN A 42 3.41 -5.11 16.60
CA ASN A 42 2.72 -3.86 16.26
C ASN A 42 2.75 -3.62 14.76
N VAL A 43 1.66 -3.96 14.06
CA VAL A 43 1.51 -3.65 12.64
C VAL A 43 0.76 -2.35 12.38
N ASP A 44 0.48 -1.53 13.40
CA ASP A 44 -0.30 -0.29 13.29
C ASP A 44 -1.60 -0.50 12.49
N TRP A 45 -2.44 -1.37 13.05
CA TRP A 45 -3.61 -1.88 12.38
C TRP A 45 -4.55 -0.77 11.89
N LYS A 46 -4.72 -0.69 10.56
CA LYS A 46 -5.75 0.16 9.95
C LYS A 46 -7.15 -0.24 10.38
N ASN A 47 -7.44 -1.55 10.36
CA ASN A 47 -8.72 -2.12 10.77
C ASN A 47 -8.57 -2.79 12.13
N ASN A 48 -9.61 -2.78 12.96
CA ASN A 48 -9.56 -3.49 14.23
C ASN A 48 -9.27 -4.98 14.00
N PRO A 49 -8.27 -5.56 14.68
CA PRO A 49 -7.87 -6.93 14.45
C PRO A 49 -8.90 -7.91 15.02
N THR A 50 -8.89 -9.14 14.51
CA THR A 50 -9.57 -10.30 15.13
C THR A 50 -8.57 -11.29 15.73
N LYS A 51 -7.27 -11.03 15.53
CA LYS A 51 -6.14 -11.82 15.96
C LYS A 51 -4.90 -10.94 16.02
N PHE A 52 -3.94 -11.27 16.87
CA PHE A 52 -2.64 -10.64 16.90
C PHE A 52 -1.56 -11.68 17.19
N GLU A 53 -0.33 -11.33 16.87
CA GLU A 53 0.84 -12.16 17.08
C GLU A 53 1.65 -11.59 18.24
N TYR A 54 2.22 -12.48 19.05
CA TYR A 54 3.03 -12.10 20.20
C TYR A 54 4.22 -13.06 20.38
N LYS A 55 5.11 -12.68 21.27
CA LYS A 55 6.27 -13.41 21.75
C LYS A 55 6.34 -13.26 23.27
N THR A 56 6.69 -14.30 24.01
CA THR A 56 6.89 -14.21 25.47
C THR A 56 8.15 -13.40 25.80
N ASP A 57 9.18 -13.55 24.97
CA ASP A 57 10.46 -12.86 25.04
C ASP A 57 11.08 -12.72 23.63
N GLU A 58 12.21 -12.01 23.51
CA GLU A 58 12.81 -11.70 22.20
C GLU A 58 13.18 -12.96 21.38
N ASN A 59 13.57 -14.04 22.06
CA ASN A 59 14.05 -15.29 21.47
C ASN A 59 12.94 -16.33 21.27
N SER A 60 11.78 -16.14 21.89
CA SER A 60 10.62 -17.02 21.73
C SER A 60 10.08 -17.06 20.29
N VAL A 61 9.41 -18.18 20.00
CA VAL A 61 8.69 -18.40 18.74
C VAL A 61 7.50 -17.45 18.67
N ILE A 62 7.14 -17.02 17.46
CA ILE A 62 5.97 -16.18 17.25
C ILE A 62 4.71 -17.02 17.46
N GLU A 63 3.92 -16.63 18.45
CA GLU A 63 2.62 -17.20 18.74
C GLU A 63 1.50 -16.28 18.26
N LYS A 64 0.31 -16.86 18.09
CA LYS A 64 -0.85 -16.14 17.58
C LYS A 64 -2.07 -16.43 18.42
N VAL A 65 -2.71 -15.36 18.86
CA VAL A 65 -3.92 -15.43 19.67
C VAL A 65 -5.09 -14.78 18.93
N THR A 66 -6.30 -15.20 19.26
CA THR A 66 -7.51 -14.73 18.57
C THR A 66 -8.48 -14.07 19.55
N ILE A 67 -9.41 -13.30 19.00
CA ILE A 67 -10.49 -12.68 19.75
C ILE A 67 -11.30 -13.68 20.59
N LYS A 68 -11.31 -14.96 20.23
CA LYS A 68 -12.06 -15.99 20.96
C LYS A 68 -11.55 -16.24 22.38
N THR A 69 -10.26 -16.00 22.66
CA THR A 69 -9.60 -16.39 23.92
C THR A 69 -9.07 -15.21 24.73
N VAL A 70 -9.08 -14.01 24.14
CA VAL A 70 -8.52 -12.80 24.75
C VAL A 70 -9.59 -11.76 24.95
N LYS A 71 -9.81 -11.38 26.20
CA LYS A 71 -10.75 -10.34 26.62
C LYS A 71 -10.20 -8.95 26.33
N GLU A 72 -8.90 -8.74 26.46
CA GLU A 72 -8.27 -7.43 26.30
C GLU A 72 -6.82 -7.59 25.86
N PHE A 73 -6.31 -6.68 25.05
CA PHE A 73 -4.87 -6.56 24.83
C PHE A 73 -4.46 -5.12 24.59
N GLY A 74 -3.19 -4.81 24.86
CA GLY A 74 -2.66 -3.47 24.69
C GLY A 74 -1.16 -3.46 24.45
N ILE A 75 -0.71 -2.42 23.78
CA ILE A 75 0.71 -2.06 23.67
C ILE A 75 0.91 -0.87 24.60
N HIS A 76 1.84 -1.02 25.54
CA HIS A 76 2.07 -0.03 26.59
C HIS A 76 2.28 1.37 26.00
N ASN A 77 1.59 2.36 26.58
CA ASN A 77 1.62 3.77 26.17
C ASN A 77 1.21 4.07 24.71
N LYS A 78 0.58 3.12 24.00
CA LYS A 78 0.23 3.29 22.57
C LYS A 78 -1.21 2.96 22.24
N SER A 79 -1.70 1.80 22.64
CA SER A 79 -3.04 1.36 22.25
C SER A 79 -3.58 0.31 23.20
N LYS A 80 -4.90 0.33 23.37
CA LYS A 80 -5.66 -0.67 24.10
C LYS A 80 -6.85 -1.12 23.26
N TYR A 81 -7.14 -2.42 23.28
CA TYR A 81 -8.25 -3.06 22.60
C TYR A 81 -9.02 -3.93 23.59
N LEU A 82 -10.33 -3.71 23.66
CA LEU A 82 -11.23 -4.46 24.52
C LEU A 82 -12.15 -5.32 23.66
N ARG A 83 -12.25 -6.61 23.97
CA ARG A 83 -13.23 -7.49 23.36
C ARG A 83 -14.59 -7.22 23.96
N SER A 84 -15.59 -7.02 23.12
CA SER A 84 -16.98 -6.91 23.55
C SER A 84 -17.92 -7.54 22.53
N ILE A 85 -19.06 -8.03 23.01
CA ILE A 85 -20.19 -8.43 22.19
C ILE A 85 -21.12 -7.21 22.15
N VAL A 86 -21.28 -6.62 20.97
CA VAL A 86 -22.01 -5.36 20.80
C VAL A 86 -22.98 -5.43 19.63
N GLN A 87 -24.07 -4.68 19.75
CA GLN A 87 -24.95 -4.40 18.62
C GLN A 87 -24.28 -3.39 17.68
N ILE A 88 -24.03 -3.80 16.45
CA ILE A 88 -23.41 -2.94 15.42
C ILE A 88 -24.30 -2.85 14.17
N ASP A 89 -24.55 -1.62 13.73
CA ASP A 89 -25.07 -1.31 12.40
C ASP A 89 -23.89 -1.12 11.44
N ARG A 90 -23.89 -1.92 10.37
CA ARG A 90 -22.88 -1.88 9.30
C ARG A 90 -23.39 -1.19 8.03
N SER A 91 -24.46 -0.40 8.11
CA SER A 91 -24.99 0.32 6.95
C SER A 91 -23.90 1.16 6.28
N SER A 92 -23.78 1.04 4.97
CA SER A 92 -22.71 1.72 4.21
C SER A 92 -22.90 3.23 4.23
N ASP A 93 -21.79 3.96 4.28
CA ASP A 93 -21.75 5.41 4.14
C ASP A 93 -21.43 5.86 2.69
N HIS A 94 -21.21 4.92 1.75
CA HIS A 94 -21.04 5.21 0.33
C HIS A 94 -22.37 5.58 -0.34
N THR A 95 -22.37 6.66 -1.13
CA THR A 95 -23.55 7.24 -1.77
C THR A 95 -24.31 6.26 -2.65
N ASN A 96 -23.60 5.41 -3.39
CA ASN A 96 -24.17 4.37 -4.26
C ASN A 96 -24.59 3.08 -3.52
N LYS A 97 -24.44 3.03 -2.20
CA LYS A 97 -24.77 1.85 -1.36
C LYS A 97 -25.57 2.25 -0.11
N LEU A 98 -26.27 3.38 -0.14
CA LEU A 98 -27.10 3.81 0.99
C LEU A 98 -28.36 2.96 1.09
N SER A 99 -28.73 2.58 2.32
CA SER A 99 -30.03 1.94 2.56
C SER A 99 -31.18 2.96 2.45
N ASN A 100 -32.38 2.46 2.20
CA ASN A 100 -33.61 3.27 2.15
C ASN A 100 -34.28 3.48 3.53
N SER A 101 -33.68 2.96 4.61
CA SER A 101 -34.22 3.06 5.98
C SER A 101 -33.36 3.95 6.85
N LYS A 102 -34.01 4.82 7.64
CA LYS A 102 -33.38 5.65 8.67
C LYS A 102 -32.82 4.82 9.82
N GLU A 103 -33.53 3.76 10.20
CA GLU A 103 -33.23 3.00 11.41
C GLU A 103 -31.98 2.13 11.23
N PRO A 104 -31.12 2.03 12.27
CA PRO A 104 -29.96 1.15 12.26
C PRO A 104 -30.40 -0.31 12.15
N GLN A 105 -29.67 -1.10 11.35
CA GLN A 105 -29.86 -2.54 11.24
C GLN A 105 -28.81 -3.23 12.10
N PHE A 106 -29.10 -3.33 13.40
CA PHE A 106 -28.19 -3.91 14.36
C PHE A 106 -28.05 -5.42 14.17
N ARG A 107 -26.82 -5.88 14.33
CA ARG A 107 -26.48 -7.29 14.51
C ARG A 107 -25.52 -7.39 15.67
N GLU A 108 -25.67 -8.45 16.44
CA GLU A 108 -24.75 -8.76 17.52
C GLU A 108 -23.44 -9.30 16.93
N GLU A 109 -22.32 -8.70 17.31
CA GLU A 109 -21.00 -9.14 16.87
C GLU A 109 -19.98 -9.04 18.01
N GLN A 110 -19.09 -10.05 18.07
CA GLN A 110 -17.94 -10.05 18.95
C GLN A 110 -16.77 -9.30 18.28
N LEU A 111 -16.38 -8.15 18.83
CA LEU A 111 -15.40 -7.24 18.24
C LEU A 111 -14.32 -6.85 19.25
N PHE A 112 -13.08 -6.68 18.77
CA PHE A 112 -12.08 -5.91 19.50
C PHE A 112 -12.30 -4.43 19.21
N LEU A 113 -12.78 -3.69 20.19
CA LEU A 113 -12.96 -2.24 20.11
C LEU A 113 -11.69 -1.53 20.58
N LYS A 114 -11.19 -0.59 19.77
CA LYS A 114 -10.02 0.21 20.13
C LYS A 114 -10.45 1.27 21.13
N VAL A 115 -9.87 1.26 22.31
CA VAL A 115 -10.12 2.25 23.36
C VAL A 115 -9.44 3.56 22.97
N LEU A 116 -10.20 4.65 22.91
CA LEU A 116 -9.69 5.98 22.57
C LEU A 116 -9.51 6.84 23.83
N VAL A 117 -10.53 6.83 24.70
CA VAL A 117 -10.54 7.50 26.00
C VAL A 117 -11.10 6.49 26.98
N GLU A 118 -10.41 6.27 28.10
CA GLU A 118 -10.81 5.37 29.17
C GLU A 118 -10.96 6.17 30.45
N GLY A 119 -12.06 5.96 31.17
CA GLY A 119 -12.42 6.71 32.38
C GLY A 119 -13.89 6.48 32.70
N LYS A 120 -14.51 7.39 33.45
CA LYS A 120 -15.94 7.32 33.79
C LYS A 120 -16.82 7.14 32.55
N ALA A 121 -16.62 7.97 31.54
CA ALA A 121 -17.09 7.74 30.19
C ALA A 121 -15.96 7.22 29.32
N THR A 122 -16.14 6.02 28.78
CA THR A 122 -15.16 5.39 27.89
C THR A 122 -15.64 5.49 26.45
N LEU A 123 -14.77 5.98 25.57
CA LEU A 123 -15.00 6.06 24.12
C LEU A 123 -14.19 4.98 23.41
N PHE A 124 -14.87 4.20 22.58
CA PHE A 124 -14.26 3.19 21.74
C PHE A 124 -14.46 3.48 20.26
N SER A 125 -13.65 2.84 19.42
CA SER A 125 -13.79 2.85 17.97
C SER A 125 -13.63 1.48 17.35
N TYR A 126 -14.38 1.27 16.28
CA TYR A 126 -14.26 0.13 15.39
C TYR A 126 -14.07 0.60 13.95
N GLN A 127 -12.97 0.18 13.33
CA GLN A 127 -12.66 0.41 11.93
C GLN A 127 -12.66 -0.94 11.20
N GLY A 128 -13.65 -1.13 10.32
CA GLY A 128 -13.65 -2.18 9.31
C GLY A 128 -13.11 -1.67 7.97
N LYS A 129 -13.15 -2.51 6.92
CA LYS A 129 -12.61 -2.20 5.58
C LYS A 129 -13.05 -0.83 5.03
N SER A 130 -14.34 -0.52 5.12
CA SER A 130 -14.96 0.73 4.62
C SER A 130 -15.95 1.33 5.62
N LEU A 131 -15.84 0.95 6.89
CA LEU A 131 -16.81 1.27 7.93
C LEU A 131 -16.08 1.79 9.16
N ARG A 132 -16.53 2.93 9.70
CA ARG A 132 -16.11 3.39 11.02
C ARG A 132 -17.32 3.57 11.91
N ARG A 133 -17.25 3.02 13.12
CA ARG A 133 -18.25 3.18 14.17
C ARG A 133 -17.56 3.55 15.48
N TYR A 134 -18.24 4.35 16.28
CA TYR A 134 -17.83 4.64 17.65
C TYR A 134 -18.82 4.03 18.62
N PHE A 135 -18.30 3.66 19.78
CA PHE A 135 -19.08 3.09 20.86
C PHE A 135 -18.74 3.81 22.15
N TYR A 136 -19.63 3.74 23.12
CA TYR A 136 -19.38 4.32 24.43
C TYR A 136 -19.96 3.47 25.54
N SER A 137 -19.40 3.65 26.73
CA SER A 137 -19.90 3.13 28.00
C SER A 137 -19.72 4.21 29.06
N ILE A 138 -20.66 4.27 30.02
CA ILE A 138 -20.61 5.15 31.19
C ILE A 138 -20.57 4.28 32.43
N ASP A 139 -19.65 4.52 33.37
CA ASP A 139 -19.55 3.80 34.64
C ASP A 139 -19.52 2.27 34.46
N ASN A 140 -18.78 1.79 33.44
CA ASN A 140 -18.68 0.38 33.06
C ASN A 140 -20.02 -0.31 32.73
N SER A 141 -21.05 0.47 32.35
CA SER A 141 -22.28 -0.06 31.75
C SER A 141 -22.02 -0.74 30.40
N ASP A 142 -23.06 -1.36 29.84
CA ASP A 142 -23.01 -1.97 28.51
C ASP A 142 -22.50 -1.00 27.45
N ILE A 143 -21.86 -1.58 26.42
CA ILE A 143 -21.25 -0.80 25.34
C ILE A 143 -22.26 -0.57 24.22
N TYR A 144 -22.58 0.69 23.96
CA TYR A 144 -23.56 1.09 22.95
C TYR A 144 -22.90 1.77 21.76
N GLN A 145 -23.38 1.47 20.55
CA GLN A 145 -22.97 2.21 19.36
C GLN A 145 -23.50 3.65 19.39
N LEU A 146 -22.65 4.62 19.09
CA LEU A 146 -23.05 5.97 18.73
C LEU A 146 -23.67 5.95 17.32
N VAL A 147 -24.99 6.15 17.23
CA VAL A 147 -25.78 5.95 16.01
C VAL A 147 -25.63 7.14 15.06
N TYR A 148 -24.81 6.93 14.03
CA TYR A 148 -24.73 7.78 12.85
C TYR A 148 -24.95 6.90 11.61
N LYS A 149 -25.89 7.31 10.75
CA LYS A 149 -26.19 6.58 9.51
C LYS A 149 -26.65 7.53 8.41
N ARG A 150 -26.05 7.39 7.23
CA ARG A 150 -26.58 8.02 6.00
C ARG A 150 -27.59 7.07 5.36
N PHE A 151 -28.68 7.62 4.85
CA PHE A 151 -29.71 6.83 4.16
C PHE A 151 -30.31 7.64 3.01
N MET A 152 -30.79 6.93 1.99
CA MET A 152 -31.53 7.53 0.89
C MET A 152 -32.99 7.61 1.29
N ASN A 153 -33.64 8.76 1.08
CA ASN A 153 -35.07 8.88 1.23
C ASN A 153 -35.75 8.57 -0.12
N PRO A 154 -36.42 7.41 -0.29
CA PRO A 154 -36.93 7.01 -1.60
C PRO A 154 -37.85 8.04 -2.28
N PRO A 155 -38.78 8.72 -1.57
CA PRO A 155 -39.65 9.70 -2.19
C PRO A 155 -38.94 10.93 -2.78
N SER A 156 -37.81 11.36 -2.20
CA SER A 156 -37.12 12.59 -2.64
C SER A 156 -35.79 12.34 -3.34
N LEU A 157 -35.28 11.10 -3.31
CA LEU A 157 -33.92 10.73 -3.76
C LEU A 157 -32.81 11.59 -3.13
N LYS A 158 -33.10 12.21 -1.98
CA LYS A 158 -32.12 13.00 -1.21
C LYS A 158 -31.48 12.13 -0.14
N ILE A 159 -30.21 12.44 0.15
CA ILE A 159 -29.45 11.79 1.22
C ILE A 159 -29.77 12.48 2.54
N HIS A 160 -30.32 11.73 3.48
CA HIS A 160 -30.57 12.17 4.85
C HIS A 160 -29.56 11.53 5.82
N LYS A 161 -29.50 12.06 7.04
CA LYS A 161 -28.62 11.60 8.11
C LYS A 161 -29.43 11.30 9.36
N ASN A 162 -29.29 10.09 9.87
CA ASN A 162 -29.65 9.75 11.24
C ASN A 162 -28.50 10.19 12.16
N ASN A 163 -28.73 11.23 12.98
CA ASN A 163 -27.76 11.80 13.91
C ASN A 163 -28.10 11.47 15.38
N THR A 164 -28.77 10.34 15.65
CA THR A 164 -29.19 9.92 17.00
C THR A 164 -28.03 9.95 18.01
N TYR A 165 -26.79 9.75 17.59
CA TYR A 165 -25.62 9.91 18.45
C TYR A 165 -25.57 11.24 19.22
N ARG A 166 -26.07 12.35 18.65
CA ARG A 166 -26.10 13.64 19.37
C ARG A 166 -27.03 13.58 20.57
N GLN A 167 -28.18 12.95 20.42
CA GLN A 167 -29.12 12.73 21.53
C GLN A 167 -28.54 11.76 22.55
N GLN A 168 -27.90 10.66 22.11
CA GLN A 168 -27.22 9.72 23.01
C GLN A 168 -26.16 10.43 23.87
N LEU A 169 -25.33 11.28 23.24
CA LEU A 169 -24.30 12.05 23.94
C LEU A 169 -24.91 13.10 24.89
N GLY A 170 -25.93 13.85 24.47
CA GLY A 170 -26.58 14.85 25.32
C GLY A 170 -27.33 14.26 26.52
N ASN A 171 -27.82 13.03 26.40
CA ASN A 171 -28.47 12.33 27.49
C ASN A 171 -27.47 11.71 28.48
N SER A 172 -26.34 11.19 27.97
CA SER A 172 -25.40 10.39 28.76
C SER A 172 -24.25 11.21 29.35
N LEU A 173 -23.78 12.25 28.63
CA LEU A 173 -22.62 13.05 29.00
C LEU A 173 -23.03 14.41 29.58
N LYS A 174 -23.89 14.39 30.59
CA LYS A 174 -24.37 15.60 31.27
C LYS A 174 -23.32 16.12 32.26
N CYS A 175 -22.88 17.36 32.06
CA CYS A 175 -21.90 18.05 32.88
C CYS A 175 -22.01 19.56 32.59
N ASP A 176 -21.70 20.41 33.57
CA ASP A 176 -21.83 21.87 33.46
C ASP A 176 -21.02 22.50 32.32
N VAL A 177 -19.88 21.89 31.96
CA VAL A 177 -19.00 22.34 30.87
C VAL A 177 -19.55 21.95 29.48
N ILE A 178 -20.44 20.95 29.41
CA ILE A 178 -20.97 20.41 28.15
C ILE A 178 -22.33 21.04 27.85
N THR A 179 -22.31 22.08 27.02
CA THR A 179 -23.53 22.79 26.62
C THR A 179 -24.33 22.05 25.53
N ILE A 180 -25.63 22.36 25.44
CA ILE A 180 -26.49 21.91 24.33
C ILE A 180 -25.91 22.31 22.97
N ASN A 181 -25.29 23.49 22.86
CA ASN A 181 -24.67 23.95 21.61
C ASN A 181 -23.46 23.09 21.24
N THR A 182 -22.66 22.67 22.20
CA THR A 182 -21.56 21.72 22.00
C THR A 182 -22.08 20.41 21.38
N ILE A 183 -23.17 19.86 21.93
CA ILE A 183 -23.79 18.62 21.45
C ILE A 183 -24.45 18.79 20.07
N LYS A 184 -25.09 19.93 19.79
CA LYS A 184 -25.72 20.21 18.49
C LYS A 184 -24.69 20.31 17.36
N ASN A 185 -23.51 20.85 17.65
CA ASN A 185 -22.48 21.13 16.64
C ASN A 185 -21.40 20.05 16.51
N ILE A 186 -21.37 19.07 17.42
CA ILE A 186 -20.39 18.00 17.35
C ILE A 186 -20.55 17.18 16.07
N ASN A 187 -19.42 16.84 15.44
CA ASN A 187 -19.38 15.96 14.29
C ASN A 187 -19.07 14.52 14.70
N TYR A 188 -19.50 13.56 13.88
CA TYR A 188 -19.16 12.14 14.04
C TYR A 188 -17.72 11.85 13.60
N ARG A 189 -16.75 12.53 14.21
CA ARG A 189 -15.30 12.45 13.92
C ARG A 189 -14.54 12.11 15.20
N THR A 190 -13.45 11.36 15.05
CA THR A 190 -12.63 10.90 16.18
C THR A 190 -12.17 12.07 17.04
N SER A 191 -11.66 13.14 16.41
CA SER A 191 -11.18 14.34 17.10
C SER A 191 -12.24 14.97 18.00
N ASP A 192 -13.46 15.10 17.49
CA ASP A 192 -14.53 15.84 18.13
C ASP A 192 -15.12 15.01 19.28
N LEU A 193 -15.34 13.72 19.04
CA LEU A 193 -15.81 12.78 20.06
C LEU A 193 -14.78 12.60 21.18
N THR A 194 -13.50 12.39 20.86
CA THR A 194 -12.44 12.29 21.86
C THR A 194 -12.37 13.54 22.74
N LYS A 195 -12.44 14.75 22.15
CA LYS A 195 -12.46 16.00 22.91
C LYS A 195 -13.64 16.05 23.88
N LEU A 196 -14.84 15.67 23.42
CA LEU A 196 -16.04 15.66 24.26
C LEU A 196 -15.90 14.70 25.46
N PHE A 197 -15.43 13.47 25.23
CA PHE A 197 -15.27 12.47 26.30
C PHE A 197 -14.19 12.87 27.31
N ILE A 198 -13.09 13.46 26.83
CA ILE A 198 -12.06 14.03 27.72
C ILE A 198 -12.67 15.15 28.58
N SER A 199 -13.44 16.07 27.99
CA SER A 199 -14.10 17.14 28.74
C SER A 199 -15.06 16.60 29.79
N TYR A 200 -15.84 15.56 29.48
CA TYR A 200 -16.75 14.92 30.42
C TYR A 200 -16.00 14.28 31.60
N ASN A 201 -14.96 13.48 31.32
CA ASN A 201 -14.21 12.80 32.37
C ASN A 201 -13.50 13.77 33.31
N LYS A 202 -12.97 14.87 32.77
CA LYS A 202 -12.41 15.97 33.57
C LYS A 202 -13.44 16.63 34.47
N CYS A 203 -14.64 16.88 33.93
CA CYS A 203 -15.73 17.50 34.67
C CYS A 203 -16.31 16.60 35.76
N SER A 204 -16.18 15.29 35.60
CA SER A 204 -16.66 14.29 36.57
C SER A 204 -15.63 13.99 37.66
N ASP A 205 -14.53 14.76 37.74
CA ASP A 205 -13.37 14.52 38.62
C ASP A 205 -12.86 13.08 38.58
N SER A 206 -12.97 12.44 37.41
CA SER A 206 -12.53 11.06 37.21
C SER A 206 -11.14 11.01 36.58
N GLU A 207 -10.27 10.14 37.08
CA GLU A 207 -9.05 9.79 36.37
C GLU A 207 -9.40 9.21 35.00
N TYR A 208 -8.67 9.64 33.99
CA TYR A 208 -8.87 9.15 32.63
C TYR A 208 -7.55 8.96 31.89
N THR A 209 -7.52 7.95 31.03
CA THR A 209 -6.41 7.70 30.11
C THR A 209 -6.84 8.04 28.69
N PHE A 210 -6.05 8.88 28.04
CA PHE A 210 -6.22 9.18 26.61
C PHE A 210 -5.16 8.44 25.79
N TYR A 211 -5.60 7.46 25.00
CA TYR A 211 -4.73 6.73 24.07
C TYR A 211 -4.57 7.56 22.78
N LYS A 212 -3.58 8.46 22.80
CA LYS A 212 -3.31 9.36 21.67
C LYS A 212 -3.09 8.57 20.40
N ILE A 213 -3.92 8.81 19.40
CA ILE A 213 -3.66 8.33 18.04
C ILE A 213 -2.44 9.11 17.53
N LYS A 214 -1.29 8.43 17.43
CA LYS A 214 -0.13 8.99 16.75
C LYS A 214 -0.52 9.08 15.27
N ASN A 215 -0.92 10.26 14.81
CA ASN A 215 -1.06 10.51 13.38
C ASN A 215 0.33 10.36 12.76
N THR A 216 0.63 9.21 12.17
CA THR A 216 1.69 9.11 11.17
C THR A 216 1.25 10.02 10.03
N LYS A 217 1.96 11.14 9.82
CA LYS A 217 1.71 11.95 8.64
C LYS A 217 2.04 11.09 7.42
N SER A 218 1.30 11.28 6.33
CA SER A 218 1.71 10.71 5.04
C SER A 218 2.96 11.44 4.60
N ASP A 219 4.01 10.69 4.30
CA ASP A 219 5.27 11.25 3.79
C ASP A 219 5.20 11.23 2.26
N PHE A 220 5.66 12.33 1.66
CA PHE A 220 5.76 12.47 0.22
C PHE A 220 7.22 12.67 -0.12
N ASN A 221 7.77 11.78 -0.94
CA ASN A 221 9.18 11.79 -1.31
C ASN A 221 9.30 12.08 -2.80
N VAL A 222 10.30 12.86 -3.18
CA VAL A 222 10.72 13.01 -4.58
C VAL A 222 12.09 12.38 -4.75
N ASN A 223 12.24 11.45 -5.70
CA ASN A 223 13.48 10.73 -5.94
C ASN A 223 14.03 11.00 -7.34
N ILE A 224 15.33 11.28 -7.45
CA ILE A 224 16.05 11.26 -8.73
C ILE A 224 16.53 9.84 -8.97
N ARG A 225 16.30 9.30 -10.18
CA ARG A 225 16.44 7.87 -10.47
C ARG A 225 17.25 7.57 -11.75
N PRO A 226 18.56 7.88 -11.78
CA PRO A 226 19.40 7.48 -12.90
C PRO A 226 19.62 5.96 -12.88
N GLY A 227 19.79 5.36 -14.04
CA GLY A 227 20.04 3.93 -14.14
C GLY A 227 20.67 3.50 -15.46
N ILE A 228 21.06 2.23 -15.49
CA ILE A 228 21.56 1.56 -16.68
C ILE A 228 20.64 0.37 -16.94
N SER A 229 20.20 0.24 -18.18
CA SER A 229 19.36 -0.84 -18.68
C SER A 229 20.18 -1.76 -19.57
N SER A 230 20.00 -3.06 -19.42
CA SER A 230 20.39 -4.07 -20.41
C SER A 230 19.12 -4.50 -21.13
N SER A 231 19.04 -4.18 -22.42
CA SER A 231 17.87 -4.45 -23.25
C SER A 231 18.24 -5.42 -24.36
N SER A 232 17.36 -6.37 -24.65
CA SER A 232 17.47 -7.27 -25.80
C SER A 232 16.24 -7.16 -26.68
N LEU A 233 16.46 -7.07 -27.98
CA LEU A 233 15.40 -7.02 -28.98
C LEU A 233 15.57 -8.18 -29.97
N GLN A 234 14.53 -9.00 -30.09
CA GLN A 234 14.39 -9.98 -31.16
C GLN A 234 13.17 -9.62 -32.00
N VAL A 235 13.35 -9.65 -33.32
CA VAL A 235 12.30 -9.38 -34.30
C VAL A 235 12.16 -10.60 -35.20
N GLN A 236 10.94 -11.13 -35.30
CA GLN A 236 10.64 -12.32 -36.06
C GLN A 236 9.64 -12.02 -37.17
N ASN A 237 9.83 -12.63 -38.35
CA ASN A 237 8.89 -12.59 -39.44
C ASN A 237 8.28 -13.98 -39.67
N SER A 238 6.97 -14.09 -39.46
CA SER A 238 6.23 -15.35 -39.58
C SER A 238 6.08 -15.85 -41.02
N ALA A 239 6.25 -14.99 -42.03
CA ALA A 239 6.18 -15.37 -43.44
C ALA A 239 7.56 -15.79 -44.02
N ILE A 240 8.66 -15.18 -43.56
CA ILE A 240 10.00 -15.36 -44.11
C ILE A 240 11.03 -15.40 -42.96
N SER A 241 11.39 -16.61 -42.52
CA SER A 241 12.30 -16.80 -41.38
C SER A 241 13.72 -16.26 -41.59
N THR A 242 14.16 -16.07 -42.84
CA THR A 242 15.45 -15.43 -43.15
C THR A 242 15.47 -13.92 -42.89
N ARG A 243 14.34 -13.33 -42.49
CA ARG A 243 14.22 -11.93 -42.05
C ARG A 243 14.20 -11.77 -40.54
N ASN A 244 14.40 -12.84 -39.78
CA ASN A 244 14.53 -12.76 -38.33
C ASN A 244 15.84 -12.06 -37.96
N ILE A 245 15.76 -11.13 -37.00
CA ILE A 245 16.91 -10.33 -36.56
C ILE A 245 16.99 -10.41 -35.04
N ASP A 246 18.18 -10.72 -34.52
CA ASP A 246 18.50 -10.65 -33.10
C ASP A 246 19.53 -9.54 -32.89
N PHE A 247 19.11 -8.45 -32.24
CA PHE A 247 19.99 -7.32 -31.94
C PHE A 247 20.88 -7.54 -30.71
N GLY A 248 20.79 -8.71 -30.07
CA GLY A 248 21.55 -9.06 -28.88
C GLY A 248 21.21 -8.17 -27.68
N ASN A 249 22.09 -8.19 -26.67
CA ASN A 249 21.95 -7.32 -25.50
C ASN A 249 22.73 -6.03 -25.71
N LYS A 250 22.09 -4.88 -25.49
CA LYS A 250 22.76 -3.56 -25.48
C LYS A 250 22.53 -2.87 -24.14
N LEU A 251 23.49 -2.02 -23.78
CA LEU A 251 23.45 -1.22 -22.58
C LEU A 251 22.99 0.20 -22.91
N ASN A 252 22.04 0.70 -22.15
CA ASN A 252 21.45 2.00 -22.39
C ASN A 252 21.22 2.76 -21.08
N PHE A 253 21.19 4.07 -21.16
CA PHE A 253 21.01 4.93 -20.01
C PHE A 253 19.54 5.31 -19.84
N ARG A 254 19.10 5.39 -18.59
CA ARG A 254 17.77 5.91 -18.24
C ARG A 254 17.86 6.95 -17.16
N PHE A 255 16.93 7.89 -17.18
CA PHE A 255 16.79 8.91 -16.16
C PHE A 255 15.32 9.09 -15.80
N GLY A 256 14.99 8.82 -14.54
CA GLY A 256 13.63 8.98 -14.01
C GLY A 256 13.56 9.98 -12.85
N ILE A 257 12.38 10.56 -12.66
CA ILE A 257 12.02 11.33 -11.46
C ILE A 257 10.80 10.65 -10.86
N GLU A 258 10.89 10.16 -9.62
CA GLU A 258 9.79 9.48 -8.94
C GLU A 258 9.12 10.37 -7.91
N ALA A 259 7.79 10.45 -7.98
CA ALA A 259 6.94 10.87 -6.88
C ALA A 259 6.49 9.64 -6.08
N GLU A 260 6.76 9.62 -4.78
CA GLU A 260 6.39 8.54 -3.87
C GLU A 260 5.46 9.07 -2.76
N TYR A 261 4.27 8.49 -2.65
CA TYR A 261 3.32 8.80 -1.57
C TYR A 261 3.22 7.63 -0.58
N VAL A 262 3.80 7.80 0.60
CA VAL A 262 3.83 6.78 1.66
C VAL A 262 2.52 6.78 2.44
N LEU A 263 1.87 5.63 2.47
CA LEU A 263 0.56 5.48 3.10
C LEU A 263 0.68 5.47 4.63
N PRO A 264 -0.09 6.31 5.35
CA PRO A 264 0.03 6.50 6.81
C PRO A 264 -0.69 5.40 7.61
N PHE A 265 -0.53 4.16 7.21
CA PHE A 265 -1.11 3.00 7.88
C PHE A 265 -0.22 1.77 7.69
N ASN A 266 -0.44 0.73 8.49
CA ASN A 266 0.34 -0.49 8.44
C ASN A 266 1.86 -0.23 8.58
N LYS A 267 2.24 0.73 9.46
CA LYS A 267 3.62 1.19 9.68
C LYS A 267 4.32 1.70 8.42
N SER A 268 3.61 2.46 7.57
CA SER A 268 4.21 3.07 6.36
C SER A 268 4.85 2.06 5.41
N LYS A 269 4.33 0.82 5.38
CA LYS A 269 4.84 -0.27 4.54
C LYS A 269 4.43 -0.16 3.08
N TRP A 270 3.43 0.65 2.76
CA TRP A 270 2.92 0.76 1.40
C TRP A 270 3.13 2.18 0.89
N ALA A 271 3.49 2.30 -0.38
CA ALA A 271 3.53 3.58 -1.07
C ALA A 271 2.96 3.46 -2.48
N LEU A 272 2.42 4.56 -2.98
CA LEU A 272 2.09 4.75 -4.39
C LEU A 272 3.28 5.43 -5.06
N ILE A 273 3.66 4.98 -6.25
CA ILE A 273 4.77 5.56 -7.01
C ILE A 273 4.33 5.93 -8.42
N ALA A 274 4.87 7.03 -8.94
CA ALA A 274 4.79 7.42 -10.34
C ALA A 274 6.16 7.96 -10.77
N GLU A 275 6.74 7.43 -11.85
CA GLU A 275 8.13 7.70 -12.24
C GLU A 275 8.28 8.09 -13.72
N PRO A 276 7.91 9.31 -14.16
CA PRO A 276 8.27 9.78 -15.49
C PRO A 276 9.76 9.50 -15.78
N THR A 277 10.02 8.78 -16.86
CA THR A 277 11.32 8.23 -17.22
C THR A 277 11.61 8.53 -18.68
N TYR A 278 12.81 9.00 -18.95
CA TYR A 278 13.37 9.02 -20.29
C TYR A 278 14.40 7.89 -20.43
N GLN A 279 14.35 7.18 -21.56
CA GLN A 279 15.37 6.23 -21.97
C GLN A 279 15.58 6.28 -23.48
N SER A 280 16.78 5.91 -23.89
CA SER A 280 17.15 5.75 -25.29
C SER A 280 17.92 4.46 -25.50
N TYR A 281 17.74 3.83 -26.65
CA TYR A 281 18.40 2.61 -27.11
C TYR A 281 18.84 2.83 -28.56
N LYS A 282 20.06 2.40 -28.89
CA LYS A 282 20.61 2.45 -30.23
C LYS A 282 21.43 1.19 -30.48
N SER A 283 21.22 0.55 -31.63
CA SER A 283 21.98 -0.63 -32.04
C SER A 283 22.15 -0.68 -33.56
N GLU A 284 23.26 -1.26 -33.99
CA GLU A 284 23.56 -1.63 -35.37
C GLU A 284 23.85 -3.14 -35.41
N GLU A 285 23.37 -3.86 -36.42
CA GLU A 285 23.73 -5.26 -36.67
C GLU A 285 23.91 -5.56 -38.16
N LEU A 286 24.84 -6.48 -38.45
CA LEU A 286 25.10 -7.00 -39.79
C LEU A 286 24.28 -8.28 -40.02
N VAL A 287 23.36 -8.23 -40.98
CA VAL A 287 22.46 -9.35 -41.28
C VAL A 287 22.81 -9.94 -42.65
N HIS A 288 22.94 -11.26 -42.69
CA HIS A 288 23.11 -12.03 -43.92
C HIS A 288 21.74 -12.47 -44.44
N LEU A 289 21.32 -11.92 -45.57
CA LEU A 289 20.02 -12.18 -46.18
C LEU A 289 20.16 -13.17 -47.34
N ASN A 290 19.14 -14.01 -47.50
CA ASN A 290 19.04 -15.04 -48.56
C ASN A 290 20.23 -16.02 -48.61
N VAL A 291 20.78 -16.37 -47.44
CA VAL A 291 21.91 -17.30 -47.27
C VAL A 291 21.67 -18.59 -48.06
N GLY A 292 22.60 -18.95 -48.95
CA GLY A 292 22.51 -20.16 -49.78
C GLY A 292 21.69 -20.01 -51.07
N THR A 293 21.37 -18.77 -51.50
CA THR A 293 20.72 -18.47 -52.79
C THR A 293 21.59 -17.60 -53.69
N LEU A 294 21.22 -17.45 -54.96
CA LEU A 294 21.91 -16.55 -55.91
C LEU A 294 21.82 -15.06 -55.56
N LEU A 295 21.02 -14.69 -54.56
CA LEU A 295 20.76 -13.31 -54.10
C LEU A 295 21.29 -13.07 -52.68
N GLU A 296 22.27 -13.87 -52.24
CA GLU A 296 22.92 -13.71 -50.94
C GLU A 296 23.58 -12.34 -50.84
N ARG A 297 23.27 -11.61 -49.77
CA ARG A 297 23.84 -10.28 -49.50
C ARG A 297 24.00 -10.04 -48.01
N THR A 298 24.82 -9.05 -47.67
CA THR A 298 24.96 -8.55 -46.30
C THR A 298 24.41 -7.13 -46.23
N GLU A 299 23.65 -6.83 -45.19
CA GLU A 299 23.03 -5.53 -44.96
C GLU A 299 23.29 -5.09 -43.52
N ILE A 300 23.58 -3.80 -43.32
CA ILE A 300 23.65 -3.19 -41.98
C ILE A 300 22.25 -2.66 -41.69
N ILE A 301 21.66 -3.12 -40.59
CA ILE A 301 20.35 -2.70 -40.12
C ILE A 301 20.53 -1.92 -38.83
N ASP A 302 20.03 -0.68 -38.85
CA ASP A 302 20.10 0.26 -37.74
C ASP A 302 18.76 0.30 -37.00
N THR A 303 18.81 0.38 -35.67
CA THR A 303 17.62 0.60 -34.87
C THR A 303 17.89 1.67 -33.81
N GLU A 304 17.00 2.67 -33.79
CA GLU A 304 16.96 3.71 -32.79
C GLU A 304 15.61 3.66 -32.08
N TYR A 305 15.65 3.75 -30.76
CA TYR A 305 14.47 3.77 -29.92
C TYR A 305 14.64 4.82 -28.84
N SER A 306 13.67 5.72 -28.73
CA SER A 306 13.62 6.66 -27.62
C SER A 306 12.22 6.71 -27.05
N SER A 307 12.12 6.78 -25.73
CA SER A 307 10.81 6.77 -25.09
C SER A 307 10.74 7.65 -23.85
N ILE A 308 9.60 8.32 -23.71
CA ILE A 308 9.11 8.89 -22.46
C ILE A 308 8.08 7.94 -21.89
N GLU A 309 8.38 7.40 -20.73
CA GLU A 309 7.58 6.39 -20.04
C GLU A 309 7.06 6.93 -18.72
N LEU A 310 5.93 6.39 -18.27
CA LEU A 310 5.33 6.67 -16.98
C LEU A 310 4.90 5.36 -16.30
N PRO A 311 5.81 4.70 -15.56
CA PRO A 311 5.46 3.65 -14.62
C PRO A 311 4.65 4.23 -13.45
N ILE A 312 3.47 3.66 -13.21
CA ILE A 312 2.61 3.97 -12.07
C ILE A 312 2.35 2.68 -11.30
N GLY A 313 2.63 2.66 -9.99
CA GLY A 313 2.68 1.41 -9.27
C GLY A 313 2.53 1.48 -7.76
N LEU A 314 2.67 0.31 -7.16
CA LEU A 314 2.68 0.09 -5.71
C LEU A 314 4.08 -0.33 -5.28
N ARG A 315 4.55 0.24 -4.17
CA ARG A 315 5.76 -0.17 -3.46
C ARG A 315 5.40 -0.75 -2.10
N HIS A 316 5.99 -1.89 -1.77
CA HIS A 316 5.90 -2.50 -0.44
C HIS A 316 7.27 -2.56 0.25
N TYR A 317 7.38 -1.93 1.42
CA TYR A 317 8.58 -1.89 2.26
C TYR A 317 8.65 -3.04 3.27
N LEU A 318 9.85 -3.58 3.39
CA LEU A 318 10.27 -4.56 4.38
C LEU A 318 11.37 -3.93 5.24
N PHE A 319 10.97 -3.34 6.37
CA PHE A 319 11.89 -2.68 7.30
C PHE A 319 12.81 -3.71 7.96
N LEU A 320 14.12 -3.55 7.79
CA LEU A 320 15.14 -4.36 8.44
C LEU A 320 15.52 -3.75 9.79
N ASN A 321 15.72 -2.43 9.82
CA ASN A 321 15.97 -1.64 11.01
C ASN A 321 15.57 -0.17 10.75
N ASN A 322 15.91 0.74 11.68
CA ASN A 322 15.57 2.17 11.58
C ASN A 322 16.26 2.93 10.42
N LYS A 323 17.27 2.33 9.79
CA LYS A 323 18.11 2.91 8.73
C LYS A 323 18.08 2.11 7.43
N SER A 324 17.50 0.92 7.40
CA SER A 324 17.60 -0.01 6.29
C SER A 324 16.26 -0.67 6.02
N LYS A 325 15.83 -0.65 4.75
CA LYS A 325 14.60 -1.31 4.31
C LYS A 325 14.78 -1.88 2.90
N LEU A 326 14.26 -3.08 2.67
CA LEU A 326 14.05 -3.61 1.33
C LEU A 326 12.71 -3.12 0.79
N PHE A 327 12.54 -3.08 -0.53
CA PHE A 327 11.27 -2.79 -1.16
C PHE A 327 11.04 -3.64 -2.40
N ILE A 328 9.76 -3.87 -2.69
CA ILE A 328 9.29 -4.56 -3.89
C ILE A 328 8.31 -3.62 -4.60
N ASN A 329 8.46 -3.45 -5.90
CA ASN A 329 7.61 -2.63 -6.75
C ASN A 329 6.85 -3.51 -7.75
N ALA A 330 5.61 -3.12 -8.02
CA ALA A 330 4.86 -3.58 -9.17
C ALA A 330 4.19 -2.38 -9.82
N SER A 331 4.47 -2.14 -11.09
CA SER A 331 4.03 -0.95 -11.83
C SER A 331 3.40 -1.32 -13.16
N TYR A 332 2.40 -0.54 -13.55
CA TYR A 332 1.89 -0.48 -14.91
C TYR A 332 2.67 0.61 -15.66
N LEU A 333 3.33 0.23 -16.75
CA LEU A 333 4.11 1.14 -17.59
C LEU A 333 3.23 1.71 -18.68
N LEU A 334 3.15 3.03 -18.76
CA LEU A 334 2.53 3.74 -19.87
C LEU A 334 3.62 4.37 -20.73
N TYR A 335 3.58 4.17 -22.04
CA TYR A 335 4.42 4.90 -22.98
C TYR A 335 3.69 6.20 -23.35
N LEU A 336 4.27 7.35 -23.00
CA LEU A 336 3.71 8.66 -23.33
C LEU A 336 4.15 9.13 -24.72
N SER A 337 5.34 8.71 -25.13
CA SER A 337 5.91 8.88 -26.46
C SER A 337 6.97 7.80 -26.63
N ASN A 338 6.92 7.08 -27.75
CA ASN A 338 7.87 6.03 -28.07
C ASN A 338 7.96 5.91 -29.59
N GLU A 339 9.05 6.40 -30.16
CA GLU A 339 9.36 6.16 -31.57
C GLU A 339 10.30 4.97 -31.63
N PHE A 340 9.81 3.88 -32.23
CA PHE A 340 10.61 2.71 -32.57
C PHE A 340 10.73 2.63 -34.09
N VAL A 341 11.96 2.66 -34.60
CA VAL A 341 12.24 2.56 -36.03
C VAL A 341 13.32 1.51 -36.25
N ILE A 342 13.07 0.61 -37.21
CA ILE A 342 14.06 -0.28 -37.80
C ILE A 342 14.26 0.20 -39.24
N ASP A 343 15.45 0.74 -39.51
CA ASP A 343 15.83 1.25 -40.83
C ASP A 343 16.37 0.10 -41.67
N PHE A 344 15.69 -0.19 -42.78
CA PHE A 344 16.15 -1.16 -43.76
C PHE A 344 16.63 -0.42 -45.01
N LYS A 345 17.84 -0.74 -45.47
CA LYS A 345 18.42 -0.09 -46.67
C LYS A 345 17.74 -0.55 -47.96
N THR A 346 17.07 -1.70 -47.96
CA THR A 346 16.54 -2.34 -49.18
C THR A 346 15.05 -2.64 -49.15
N ILE A 347 14.36 -2.44 -48.02
CA ILE A 347 12.89 -2.57 -47.89
C ILE A 347 12.36 -1.37 -47.09
N ASP A 348 11.05 -1.20 -47.06
CA ASP A 348 10.43 -0.15 -46.25
C ASP A 348 10.75 -0.33 -44.77
N ASP A 349 11.00 0.79 -44.08
CA ASP A 349 11.24 0.84 -42.65
C ASP A 349 10.06 0.28 -41.87
N ILE A 350 10.37 -0.38 -40.76
CA ILE A 350 9.34 -0.85 -39.83
C ILE A 350 9.32 0.09 -38.64
N SER A 351 8.16 0.67 -38.38
CA SER A 351 7.91 1.49 -37.20
C SER A 351 6.79 0.89 -36.37
N GLY A 352 6.82 1.14 -35.07
CA GLY A 352 5.82 0.61 -34.15
C GLY A 352 5.72 1.43 -32.88
N GLU A 353 4.57 1.32 -32.21
CA GLU A 353 4.31 1.96 -30.94
C GLU A 353 3.71 0.94 -29.99
N SER A 354 4.19 0.91 -28.75
CA SER A 354 3.53 0.17 -27.68
C SER A 354 2.76 1.09 -26.76
N HIS A 355 1.63 0.62 -26.25
CA HIS A 355 0.75 1.44 -25.42
C HIS A 355 1.01 1.22 -23.93
N SER A 356 1.50 0.03 -23.54
CA SER A 356 1.76 -0.28 -22.13
C SER A 356 2.56 -1.57 -21.90
N SER A 357 3.16 -1.68 -20.72
CA SER A 357 3.78 -2.92 -20.22
C SER A 357 3.63 -3.05 -18.69
N LEU A 358 4.24 -4.07 -18.10
CA LEU A 358 4.33 -4.30 -16.65
C LEU A 358 5.80 -4.26 -16.20
N GLU A 359 6.05 -3.65 -15.05
CA GLU A 359 7.37 -3.65 -14.43
C GLU A 359 7.34 -4.21 -13.02
N PHE A 360 8.38 -4.97 -12.68
CA PHE A 360 8.60 -5.53 -11.36
C PHE A 360 9.99 -5.19 -10.86
N GLY A 361 10.08 -4.65 -9.65
CA GLY A 361 11.34 -4.20 -9.08
C GLY A 361 11.59 -4.74 -7.69
N VAL A 362 12.84 -5.04 -7.36
CA VAL A 362 13.28 -5.31 -5.99
C VAL A 362 14.45 -4.40 -5.69
N GLY A 363 14.44 -3.76 -4.53
CA GLY A 363 15.50 -2.85 -4.16
C GLY A 363 15.73 -2.72 -2.66
N TYR A 364 16.75 -1.94 -2.33
CA TYR A 364 17.20 -1.64 -0.99
C TYR A 364 17.29 -0.12 -0.83
N LYS A 365 16.82 0.41 0.30
CA LYS A 365 16.88 1.83 0.66
C LYS A 365 17.55 2.01 2.01
N GLN A 366 18.52 2.91 2.07
CA GLN A 366 19.32 3.23 3.24
C GLN A 366 19.09 4.69 3.68
N ASN A 367 18.93 4.88 4.99
CA ASN A 367 18.68 6.15 5.69
C ASN A 367 17.55 6.97 5.06
N ASP A 368 16.56 6.30 4.46
CA ASP A 368 15.50 6.92 3.66
C ASP A 368 15.98 7.86 2.54
N LYS A 369 17.27 7.82 2.17
CA LYS A 369 17.91 8.77 1.27
C LYS A 369 18.45 8.14 0.00
N TYR A 370 19.13 7.01 0.12
CA TYR A 370 19.81 6.34 -1.00
C TYR A 370 19.16 5.00 -1.28
N SER A 371 18.92 4.68 -2.55
CA SER A 371 18.39 3.37 -2.93
C SER A 371 19.07 2.77 -4.15
N LEU A 372 19.02 1.45 -4.23
CA LEU A 372 19.42 0.66 -5.39
C LEU A 372 18.26 -0.30 -5.72
N GLU A 373 17.85 -0.36 -6.98
CA GLU A 373 16.79 -1.24 -7.47
C GLU A 373 17.28 -2.03 -8.67
N ILE A 374 16.92 -3.32 -8.71
CA ILE A 374 16.93 -4.13 -9.93
C ILE A 374 15.49 -4.20 -10.40
N ARG A 375 15.24 -3.80 -11.64
CA ARG A 375 13.92 -3.78 -12.26
C ARG A 375 13.91 -4.67 -13.50
N TYR A 376 12.84 -5.43 -13.66
CA TYR A 376 12.52 -6.15 -14.87
C TYR A 376 11.28 -5.51 -15.50
N SER A 377 11.38 -5.15 -16.77
CA SER A 377 10.26 -4.65 -17.57
C SER A 377 9.85 -5.76 -18.53
N ALA A 378 8.58 -6.16 -18.46
CA ALA A 378 8.04 -7.18 -19.34
C ALA A 378 8.05 -6.68 -20.80
N PRO A 379 8.10 -7.60 -21.78
CA PRO A 379 8.10 -7.20 -23.18
C PRO A 379 6.85 -6.41 -23.55
N PRO A 380 6.99 -5.13 -23.97
CA PRO A 380 5.93 -4.47 -24.71
C PRO A 380 5.78 -5.15 -26.08
N ASP A 381 4.55 -5.18 -26.57
CA ASP A 381 4.27 -5.57 -27.94
C ASP A 381 4.32 -4.30 -28.80
N PHE A 382 5.41 -4.11 -29.56
CA PHE A 382 5.63 -2.91 -30.39
C PHE A 382 5.07 -3.05 -31.82
N LEU A 383 4.91 -4.29 -32.32
CA LEU A 383 4.69 -4.57 -33.74
C LEU A 383 3.35 -5.26 -34.04
N ASN A 384 2.42 -5.32 -33.07
CA ASN A 384 1.12 -6.01 -33.23
C ASN A 384 0.28 -5.53 -34.43
N ASN A 385 0.52 -4.31 -34.93
CA ASN A 385 -0.20 -3.76 -36.09
C ASN A 385 0.46 -4.07 -37.44
N GLU A 386 1.66 -4.65 -37.47
CA GLU A 386 2.40 -4.97 -38.69
C GLU A 386 2.16 -6.42 -39.13
N PHE A 387 1.75 -6.61 -40.39
CA PHE A 387 1.46 -7.95 -40.91
C PHE A 387 2.74 -8.82 -40.91
N PHE A 388 2.64 -9.97 -40.23
CA PHE A 388 3.68 -11.01 -40.13
C PHE A 388 4.87 -10.73 -39.20
N TRP A 389 4.94 -9.59 -38.52
CA TRP A 389 6.08 -9.26 -37.64
C TRP A 389 5.72 -9.36 -36.15
N GLU A 390 6.61 -9.95 -35.36
CA GLU A 390 6.51 -10.03 -33.89
C GLU A 390 7.82 -9.53 -33.27
N SER A 391 7.74 -8.87 -32.11
CA SER A 391 8.91 -8.41 -31.35
C SER A 391 8.89 -8.90 -29.90
N ASP A 392 10.07 -9.23 -29.38
CA ASP A 392 10.29 -9.59 -27.98
C ASP A 392 11.38 -8.67 -27.40
N TYR A 393 10.95 -7.60 -26.74
CA TYR A 393 11.84 -6.60 -26.15
C TYR A 393 11.94 -6.75 -24.63
N LYS A 394 13.00 -7.35 -24.11
CA LYS A 394 13.20 -7.54 -22.66
C LYS A 394 14.18 -6.51 -22.12
N THR A 395 13.86 -5.93 -20.96
CA THR A 395 14.77 -5.00 -20.28
C THR A 395 14.94 -5.33 -18.81
N ILE A 396 16.20 -5.35 -18.37
CA ILE A 396 16.58 -5.38 -16.94
C ILE A 396 17.38 -4.13 -16.63
N SER A 397 16.96 -3.38 -15.63
CA SER A 397 17.61 -2.13 -15.23
C SER A 397 18.20 -2.22 -13.82
N VAL A 398 19.36 -1.59 -13.64
CA VAL A 398 19.92 -1.25 -12.33
C VAL A 398 19.74 0.25 -12.13
N ILE A 399 18.99 0.63 -11.10
CA ILE A 399 18.54 2.00 -10.88
C ILE A 399 19.03 2.48 -9.52
N LEU A 400 19.76 3.59 -9.51
CA LEU A 400 20.08 4.32 -8.29
C LEU A 400 18.93 5.26 -7.96
N GLY A 401 18.70 5.54 -6.68
CA GLY A 401 17.72 6.52 -6.25
C GLY A 401 18.30 7.43 -5.17
N TYR A 402 18.00 8.72 -5.29
CA TYR A 402 18.32 9.72 -4.29
C TYR A 402 17.07 10.53 -3.93
N THR A 403 16.61 10.40 -2.69
CA THR A 403 15.46 11.15 -2.17
C THR A 403 15.87 12.59 -1.89
N ILE A 404 15.22 13.57 -2.50
CA ILE A 404 15.57 14.99 -2.34
C ILE A 404 15.00 15.50 -1.01
N PHE A 405 13.70 15.36 -0.80
CA PHE A 405 12.96 15.76 0.40
C PHE A 405 11.81 14.80 0.67
#